data_AF-A0A0F9EK78-F1
#
_entry.id   AF-A0A0F9EK78-F1
#
_cell.length_a   1.000
_cell.length_b   1.000
_cell.length_c   1.000
_cell.angle_alpha   90.00
_cell.angle_beta   90.00
_cell.angle_gamma   90.00
#
_symmetry.space_group_name_H-M   'P 1'
#
loop_
_entity.id
_entity.type
_entity.pdbx_description
1 polymer ?
#
loop_
_entity_poly.entity_id
_entity_poly.type
_entity_poly.pdbx_seq_one_letter_code
_entity_poly.pdbx_strand_id
1 'polypeptide(L)'
;MKQPKCKMCKNLVKKIGGVYCSPACYKKDRIPKKISCQKCDKQFVPHHNTSKYCSVLCRDTAKARKKKACKGCSKVFIPHDTHTRYCSVKCYQEKIQPKEKVMEPTNIHLRSKVQSLEMELREQNKEEGRILEMQRNVAAAVTAERPPKFQPYKLPSGKKQKKPVTAVIMFSDWHIGEVVRAAELEGFGGFAYAFARDYLEQIQHNFLKWVDLARRQHRIDELVVLCLGDFISGDIHRELSVTNEFPVPVQTAKAGLLLGQMILGFTPHFKIVRVIEVGADNHSRLNPKPQFKQKATNSFSYLVYTIANAHLERAKNVKIEFAEGIKYRATIANFVFLCEHGDTVKAWMGIPYYGMERVQGREARWRMSRKEASFHYQAIAHWHVPGIIAGNIFVNGS
;
A
#
# COMPACT_ATOMS: atom_id res chain seq x y z
N MET A 1 -51.90 47.78 -13.28
CA MET A 1 -52.58 47.73 -11.96
C MET A 1 -52.38 49.07 -11.25
N LYS A 2 -53.44 49.76 -10.80
CA LYS A 2 -53.32 51.03 -10.05
C LYS A 2 -52.64 50.77 -8.70
N GLN A 3 -51.59 51.53 -8.37
CA GLN A 3 -50.95 51.42 -7.06
C GLN A 3 -51.96 51.74 -5.93
N PRO A 4 -52.01 50.96 -4.84
CA PRO A 4 -52.98 51.17 -3.76
C PRO A 4 -52.68 52.48 -3.01
N LYS A 5 -53.74 53.17 -2.58
CA LYS A 5 -53.66 54.38 -1.75
C LYS A 5 -53.70 54.03 -0.27
N CYS A 6 -52.91 54.74 0.53
CA CYS A 6 -52.83 54.62 1.98
C CYS A 6 -54.21 54.86 2.61
N LYS A 7 -54.65 53.98 3.49
CA LYS A 7 -55.95 54.09 4.17
C LYS A 7 -56.11 55.41 4.93
N MET A 8 -55.04 55.91 5.54
CA MET A 8 -55.05 57.09 6.41
C MET A 8 -54.86 58.43 5.70
N CYS A 9 -53.87 58.57 4.83
CA CYS A 9 -53.55 59.86 4.19
C CYS A 9 -53.77 59.87 2.67
N LYS A 10 -54.26 58.77 2.09
CA LYS A 10 -54.56 58.60 0.66
C LYS A 10 -53.36 58.70 -0.31
N ASN A 11 -52.13 58.89 0.18
CA ASN A 11 -50.89 58.82 -0.61
C ASN A 11 -50.64 57.42 -1.18
N LEU A 12 -49.89 57.32 -2.28
CA LEU A 12 -49.53 56.03 -2.89
C LEU A 12 -48.67 55.18 -1.95
N VAL A 13 -48.99 53.89 -1.85
CA VAL A 13 -48.24 52.95 -1.02
C VAL A 13 -47.10 52.35 -1.83
N LYS A 14 -45.86 52.47 -1.33
CA LYS A 14 -44.63 52.05 -2.03
C LYS A 14 -44.57 50.55 -2.35
N LYS A 15 -45.36 49.72 -1.67
CA LYS A 15 -45.39 48.26 -1.87
C LYS A 15 -46.77 47.84 -2.38
N ILE A 16 -46.80 47.05 -3.46
CA ILE A 16 -48.03 46.46 -4.01
C ILE A 16 -48.64 45.56 -2.91
N GLY A 17 -49.91 45.82 -2.57
CA GLY A 17 -50.62 45.16 -1.46
C GLY A 17 -50.48 45.83 -0.07
N GLY A 18 -49.72 46.91 0.06
CA GLY A 18 -49.59 47.64 1.33
C GLY A 18 -50.81 48.52 1.65
N VAL A 19 -51.20 48.57 2.93
CA VAL A 19 -52.37 49.34 3.41
C VAL A 19 -52.03 50.77 3.86
N TYR A 20 -50.80 51.01 4.32
CA TYR A 20 -50.35 52.31 4.83
C TYR A 20 -49.02 52.73 4.18
N CYS A 21 -48.86 54.03 3.88
CA CYS A 21 -47.65 54.54 3.23
C CYS A 21 -46.48 54.78 4.21
N SER A 22 -46.72 54.79 5.52
CA SER A 22 -45.68 54.97 6.54
C SER A 22 -46.07 54.37 7.89
N PRO A 23 -45.09 54.05 8.75
CA PRO A 23 -45.33 53.64 10.13
C PRO A 23 -46.12 54.68 10.95
N ALA A 24 -45.98 55.97 10.64
CA ALA A 24 -46.74 57.04 11.29
C ALA A 24 -48.24 56.97 10.94
N CYS A 25 -48.58 56.70 9.67
CA CYS A 25 -49.96 56.47 9.24
C CYS A 25 -50.56 55.21 9.89
N TYR A 26 -49.79 54.12 9.96
CA TYR A 26 -50.20 52.90 10.65
C TYR A 26 -50.50 53.14 12.14
N LYS A 27 -49.68 53.94 12.84
CA LYS A 27 -49.90 54.28 14.25
C LYS A 27 -51.12 55.19 14.47
N LYS A 28 -51.41 56.15 13.56
CA LYS A 28 -52.61 57.01 13.65
C LYS A 28 -53.93 56.25 13.49
N ASP A 29 -53.99 55.16 12.70
CA ASP A 29 -55.21 54.32 12.58
C ASP A 29 -55.47 53.47 13.82
N ARG A 30 -54.47 53.31 14.70
CA ARG A 30 -54.53 52.43 15.89
C ARG A 30 -54.57 53.21 17.21
N ILE A 31 -55.27 54.35 17.26
CA ILE A 31 -55.60 54.98 18.55
C ILE A 31 -56.54 54.01 19.30
N PRO A 32 -56.13 53.40 20.42
CA PRO A 32 -56.92 52.36 21.05
C PRO A 32 -58.19 52.94 21.66
N LYS A 33 -59.36 52.48 21.19
CA LYS A 33 -60.65 52.84 21.80
C LYS A 33 -60.76 52.17 23.17
N LYS A 34 -61.12 52.93 24.20
CA LYS A 34 -61.44 52.37 25.53
C LYS A 34 -62.75 51.59 25.43
N ILE A 35 -62.80 50.41 26.05
CA ILE A 35 -64.01 49.59 26.21
C ILE A 35 -64.29 49.36 27.70
N SER A 36 -65.53 49.07 28.08
CA SER A 36 -65.89 48.73 29.47
C SER A 36 -65.64 47.26 29.78
N CYS A 37 -65.08 47.00 30.97
CA CYS A 37 -64.89 45.66 31.52
C CYS A 37 -66.24 45.01 31.82
N GLN A 38 -66.51 43.82 31.30
CA GLN A 38 -67.78 43.11 31.53
C GLN A 38 -68.03 42.66 32.99
N LYS A 39 -67.05 42.83 33.89
CA LYS A 39 -67.19 42.43 35.30
C LYS A 39 -67.31 43.60 36.28
N CYS A 40 -66.65 44.72 36.01
CA CYS A 40 -66.59 45.86 36.94
C CYS A 40 -66.87 47.21 36.24
N ASP A 41 -67.26 47.18 34.97
CA ASP A 41 -67.61 48.31 34.11
C ASP A 41 -66.53 49.39 33.91
N LYS A 42 -65.37 49.26 34.56
CA LYS A 42 -64.21 50.13 34.40
C LYS A 42 -63.75 50.18 32.93
N GLN A 43 -63.57 51.40 32.42
CA GLN A 43 -63.02 51.60 31.09
C GLN A 43 -61.53 51.25 31.02
N PHE A 44 -61.14 50.45 30.04
CA PHE A 44 -59.75 50.06 29.80
C PHE A 44 -59.43 49.99 28.31
N VAL A 45 -58.15 50.08 27.99
CA VAL A 45 -57.65 49.86 26.63
C VAL A 45 -57.40 48.36 26.45
N PRO A 46 -58.09 47.68 25.51
CA PRO A 46 -57.93 46.25 25.32
C PRO A 46 -56.57 45.92 24.69
N HIS A 47 -55.84 44.96 25.26
CA HIS A 47 -54.59 44.46 24.67
C HIS A 47 -54.83 43.67 23.37
N HIS A 48 -56.01 43.03 23.24
CA HIS A 48 -56.44 42.32 22.03
C HIS A 48 -57.90 42.66 21.72
N ASN A 49 -58.32 42.57 20.46
CA ASN A 49 -59.71 42.87 20.05
C ASN A 49 -60.78 41.99 20.74
N THR A 50 -60.37 40.90 21.39
CA THR A 50 -61.23 39.97 22.12
C THR A 50 -61.17 40.16 23.65
N SER A 51 -60.41 41.13 24.16
CA SER A 51 -60.32 41.39 25.60
C SER A 51 -61.67 41.87 26.15
N LYS A 52 -62.22 41.16 27.13
CA LYS A 52 -63.52 41.48 27.76
C LYS A 52 -63.41 42.02 29.19
N TYR A 53 -62.23 41.91 29.81
CA TYR A 53 -62.02 42.21 31.22
C TYR A 53 -60.78 43.09 31.39
N CYS A 54 -60.83 44.07 32.30
CA CYS A 54 -59.74 45.02 32.52
C CYS A 54 -58.53 44.43 33.26
N SER A 55 -58.67 43.25 33.87
CA SER A 55 -57.58 42.58 34.60
C SER A 55 -57.77 41.07 34.63
N VAL A 56 -56.67 40.34 34.90
CA VAL A 56 -56.68 38.90 35.16
C VAL A 56 -57.63 38.57 36.31
N LEU A 57 -57.66 39.40 37.35
CA LEU A 57 -58.56 39.25 38.49
C LEU A 57 -60.04 39.31 38.06
N CYS A 58 -60.43 40.30 37.24
CA CYS A 58 -61.80 40.41 36.71
C CYS A 58 -62.17 39.24 35.79
N ARG A 59 -61.21 38.74 35.01
CA ARG A 59 -61.41 37.56 34.16
C ARG A 59 -61.60 36.29 34.99
N ASP A 60 -60.79 36.11 36.02
CA ASP A 60 -60.77 34.88 36.82
C ASP A 60 -61.93 34.82 37.81
N THR A 61 -62.39 35.96 38.34
CA THR A 61 -63.62 36.07 39.14
C THR A 61 -64.90 35.92 38.32
N ALA A 62 -64.88 36.29 37.03
CA ALA A 62 -66.00 36.03 36.12
C ALA A 62 -66.09 34.55 35.67
N LYS A 63 -65.02 33.77 35.81
CA LYS A 63 -64.98 32.35 35.44
C LYS A 63 -65.23 31.45 36.66
N ALA A 64 -66.46 30.96 36.81
CA ALA A 64 -66.72 29.84 37.73
C ALA A 64 -65.92 28.59 37.28
N ARG A 65 -64.84 28.24 37.99
CA ARG A 65 -64.00 27.09 37.66
C ARG A 65 -64.63 25.80 38.23
N LYS A 66 -64.97 24.86 37.35
CA LYS A 66 -65.54 23.55 37.73
C LYS A 66 -64.46 22.66 38.36
N LYS A 67 -64.80 21.96 39.45
CA LYS A 67 -63.95 20.94 40.09
C LYS A 67 -63.71 19.76 39.13
N LYS A 68 -62.50 19.20 39.12
CA LYS A 68 -62.10 18.02 38.32
C LYS A 68 -61.40 16.97 39.20
N ALA A 69 -61.50 15.70 38.84
CA ALA A 69 -60.70 14.63 39.46
C ALA A 69 -59.29 14.57 38.85
N CYS A 70 -58.27 14.40 39.69
CA CYS A 70 -56.88 14.21 39.28
C CYS A 70 -56.69 12.86 38.57
N LYS A 71 -56.03 12.84 37.40
CA LYS A 71 -55.72 11.59 36.69
C LYS A 71 -54.68 10.69 37.38
N GLY A 72 -53.91 11.21 38.32
CA GLY A 72 -52.89 10.42 39.03
C GLY A 72 -53.40 9.79 40.33
N CYS A 73 -54.14 10.55 41.15
CA CYS A 73 -54.58 10.11 42.49
C CYS A 73 -56.09 10.20 42.73
N SER A 74 -56.89 10.52 41.70
CA SER A 74 -58.36 10.65 41.76
C SER A 74 -58.91 11.74 42.70
N LYS A 75 -58.07 12.48 43.43
CA LYS A 75 -58.48 13.59 44.30
C LYS A 75 -59.14 14.71 43.49
N VAL A 76 -60.26 15.24 43.98
CA VAL A 76 -60.97 16.36 43.38
C VAL A 76 -60.24 17.67 43.68
N PHE A 77 -59.92 18.45 42.63
CA PHE A 77 -59.24 19.74 42.73
C PHE A 77 -59.84 20.78 41.77
N ILE A 78 -59.55 22.06 42.00
CA ILE A 78 -59.94 23.15 41.09
C ILE A 78 -58.74 23.45 40.18
N PRO A 79 -58.83 23.17 38.87
CA PRO A 79 -57.70 23.35 37.97
C PRO A 79 -57.44 24.84 37.71
N HIS A 80 -56.17 25.20 37.50
CA HIS A 80 -55.79 26.58 37.20
C HIS A 80 -56.16 26.97 35.75
N ASP A 81 -56.20 25.99 34.84
CA ASP A 81 -56.63 26.14 33.45
C ASP A 81 -57.45 24.93 32.95
N THR A 82 -57.97 24.99 31.73
CA THR A 82 -58.79 23.91 31.15
C THR A 82 -58.02 22.62 30.85
N HIS A 83 -56.70 22.69 30.72
CA HIS A 83 -55.80 21.60 30.35
C HIS A 83 -55.13 20.93 31.55
N THR A 84 -55.20 21.50 32.76
CA THR A 84 -54.65 20.88 33.97
C THR A 84 -55.34 19.55 34.27
N ARG A 85 -54.57 18.45 34.27
CA ARG A 85 -55.04 17.06 34.47
C ARG A 85 -54.63 16.44 35.81
N TYR A 86 -53.69 17.05 36.52
CA TYR A 86 -53.10 16.53 37.75
C TYR A 86 -53.23 17.58 38.86
N CYS A 87 -53.47 17.16 40.10
CA CYS A 87 -53.65 18.07 41.23
C CYS A 87 -52.33 18.67 41.76
N SER A 88 -51.18 18.10 41.40
CA SER A 88 -49.86 18.58 41.80
C SER A 88 -48.77 18.11 40.81
N VAL A 89 -47.64 18.81 40.83
CA VAL A 89 -46.42 18.44 40.07
C VAL A 89 -45.95 17.03 40.45
N LYS A 90 -46.01 16.68 41.73
CA LYS A 90 -45.69 15.34 42.23
C LYS A 90 -46.54 14.26 41.56
N CYS A 91 -47.85 14.49 41.46
CA CYS A 91 -48.79 13.54 40.86
C CYS A 91 -48.63 13.41 39.32
N TYR A 92 -48.10 14.45 38.67
CA TYR A 92 -47.68 14.40 37.26
C TYR A 92 -46.39 13.57 37.10
N GLN A 93 -45.40 13.79 37.97
CA GLN A 93 -44.10 13.11 37.91
C GLN A 93 -44.20 11.61 38.20
N GLU A 94 -44.98 11.20 39.20
CA GLU A 94 -45.17 9.77 39.57
C GLU A 94 -45.78 8.93 38.43
N LYS A 95 -46.55 9.54 37.51
CA LYS A 95 -47.17 8.84 36.37
C LYS A 95 -46.33 8.85 35.10
N ILE A 96 -45.34 9.75 35.00
CA ILE A 96 -44.58 10.01 33.75
C ILE A 96 -43.18 9.42 33.77
N GLN A 97 -42.69 8.89 34.89
CA GLN A 97 -41.42 8.16 34.87
C GLN A 97 -41.48 7.04 33.81
N PRO A 98 -40.66 7.12 32.73
CA PRO A 98 -40.49 6.00 31.85
C PRO A 98 -39.89 4.88 32.70
N LYS A 99 -40.39 3.65 32.59
CA LYS A 99 -39.62 2.50 33.04
C LYS A 99 -38.32 2.53 32.24
N GLU A 100 -37.20 2.95 32.84
CA GLU A 100 -35.89 2.79 32.22
C GLU A 100 -35.74 1.30 31.89
N LYS A 101 -35.57 0.98 30.61
CA LYS A 101 -35.12 -0.34 30.21
C LYS A 101 -33.69 -0.47 30.71
N VAL A 102 -33.52 -1.00 31.92
CA VAL A 102 -32.22 -1.48 32.41
C VAL A 102 -31.80 -2.59 31.45
N MET A 103 -30.90 -2.29 30.52
CA MET A 103 -30.30 -3.30 29.65
C MET A 103 -29.40 -4.18 30.52
N GLU A 104 -29.65 -5.49 30.53
CA GLU A 104 -28.82 -6.44 31.26
C GLU A 104 -27.35 -6.33 30.82
N PRO A 105 -26.37 -6.44 31.74
CA PRO A 105 -24.94 -6.38 31.41
C PRO A 105 -24.53 -7.30 30.25
N THR A 106 -25.18 -8.46 30.14
CA THR A 106 -25.03 -9.42 29.04
C THR A 106 -25.34 -8.81 27.67
N ASN A 107 -26.38 -7.97 27.57
CA ASN A 107 -26.77 -7.31 26.31
C ASN A 107 -25.76 -6.24 25.87
N ILE A 108 -25.12 -5.54 26.82
CA ILE A 108 -24.06 -4.57 26.51
C ILE A 108 -22.81 -5.31 26.02
N HIS A 109 -22.42 -6.38 26.71
CA HIS A 109 -21.28 -7.21 26.33
C HIS A 109 -21.46 -7.85 24.95
N LEU A 110 -22.64 -8.44 24.68
CA LEU A 110 -22.94 -9.06 23.38
C LEU A 110 -22.91 -8.04 22.24
N ARG A 111 -23.42 -6.81 22.44
CA ARG A 111 -23.35 -5.76 21.42
C ARG A 111 -21.92 -5.31 21.13
N SER A 112 -21.11 -5.15 22.17
CA SER A 112 -19.67 -4.84 22.01
C SER A 112 -18.95 -5.96 21.24
N LYS A 113 -19.26 -7.23 21.55
CA LYS A 113 -18.68 -8.38 20.84
C LYS A 113 -19.13 -8.47 19.39
N VAL A 114 -20.40 -8.19 19.08
CA VAL A 114 -20.89 -8.12 17.70
C VAL A 114 -20.15 -7.02 16.94
N GLN A 115 -20.02 -5.82 17.52
CA GLN A 115 -19.29 -4.72 16.89
C GLN A 115 -17.81 -5.06 16.63
N SER A 116 -17.15 -5.75 17.57
CA SER A 116 -15.76 -6.19 17.38
C SER A 116 -15.64 -7.25 16.28
N LEU A 117 -16.53 -8.25 16.27
CA LEU A 117 -16.56 -9.30 15.24
C LEU A 117 -16.87 -8.74 13.86
N GLU A 118 -17.79 -7.77 13.76
CA GLU A 118 -18.07 -7.08 12.49
C GLU A 118 -16.87 -6.28 12.01
N MET A 119 -16.09 -5.68 12.92
CA MET A 119 -14.85 -4.98 12.57
C MET A 119 -13.79 -5.96 12.08
N GLU A 120 -13.58 -7.06 12.81
CA GLU A 120 -12.68 -8.14 12.42
C GLU A 120 -13.05 -8.72 11.05
N LEU A 121 -14.34 -9.00 10.81
CA LEU A 121 -14.84 -9.50 9.53
C LEU A 121 -14.61 -8.50 8.39
N ARG A 122 -14.83 -7.19 8.64
CA ARG A 122 -14.54 -6.15 7.64
C ARG A 122 -13.05 -6.09 7.30
N GLU A 123 -12.16 -6.20 8.29
CA GLU A 123 -10.72 -6.20 8.05
C GLU A 123 -10.26 -7.49 7.34
N GLN A 124 -10.80 -8.65 7.71
CA GLN A 124 -10.55 -9.92 7.01
C GLN A 124 -11.00 -9.86 5.55
N ASN A 125 -12.20 -9.35 5.27
CA ASN A 125 -12.69 -9.22 3.90
C ASN A 125 -11.83 -8.27 3.06
N LYS A 126 -11.32 -7.18 3.65
CA LYS A 126 -10.38 -6.28 2.97
C LYS A 126 -9.07 -6.99 2.65
N GLU A 127 -8.54 -7.76 3.60
CA GLU A 127 -7.29 -8.49 3.42
C GLU A 127 -7.44 -9.61 2.38
N GLU A 128 -8.53 -10.37 2.41
CA GLU A 128 -8.85 -11.35 1.39
C GLU A 128 -8.97 -10.71 0.00
N GLY A 129 -9.62 -9.55 -0.09
CA GLY A 129 -9.68 -8.77 -1.33
C GLY A 129 -8.31 -8.39 -1.87
N ARG A 130 -7.39 -7.93 -1.00
CA ARG A 130 -6.00 -7.63 -1.37
C ARG A 130 -5.23 -8.86 -1.83
N ILE A 131 -5.40 -9.99 -1.15
CA ILE A 131 -4.77 -11.27 -1.52
C ILE A 131 -5.27 -11.71 -2.91
N LEU A 132 -6.57 -11.64 -3.17
CA LEU A 132 -7.15 -12.00 -4.46
C LEU A 132 -6.65 -11.09 -5.59
N GLU A 133 -6.55 -9.78 -5.34
CA GLU A 133 -5.97 -8.83 -6.29
C GLU A 133 -4.50 -9.15 -6.57
N MET A 134 -3.71 -9.41 -5.53
CA MET A 134 -2.32 -9.80 -5.65
C MET A 134 -2.16 -11.12 -6.43
N GLN A 135 -2.99 -12.12 -6.16
CA GLN A 135 -3.02 -13.38 -6.91
C GLN A 135 -3.32 -13.14 -8.39
N ARG A 136 -4.31 -12.29 -8.70
CA ARG A 136 -4.62 -11.91 -10.08
C ARG A 136 -3.45 -11.20 -10.74
N ASN A 137 -2.77 -10.29 -10.04
CA ASN A 137 -1.62 -9.55 -10.58
C ASN A 137 -0.42 -10.46 -10.84
N VAL A 138 -0.12 -11.40 -9.93
CA VAL A 138 0.92 -12.40 -10.14
C VAL A 138 0.55 -13.32 -11.30
N ALA A 139 -0.68 -13.82 -11.36
CA ALA A 139 -1.16 -14.65 -12.46
C ALA A 139 -1.11 -13.91 -13.81
N ALA A 140 -1.47 -12.63 -13.82
CA ALA A 140 -1.37 -11.77 -15.00
C ALA A 140 0.09 -11.55 -15.41
N ALA A 141 1.00 -11.32 -14.47
CA ALA A 141 2.43 -11.19 -14.75
C ALA A 141 3.01 -12.47 -15.37
N VAL A 142 2.64 -13.64 -14.83
CA VAL A 142 3.03 -14.94 -15.37
C VAL A 142 2.41 -15.20 -16.75
N THR A 143 1.13 -14.85 -16.95
CA THR A 143 0.41 -15.10 -18.22
C THR A 143 0.85 -14.17 -19.34
N ALA A 144 1.11 -12.89 -19.02
CA ALA A 144 1.58 -11.90 -19.99
C ALA A 144 2.94 -12.27 -20.56
N GLU A 145 3.77 -12.92 -19.76
CA GLU A 145 5.09 -13.34 -20.14
C GLU A 145 5.03 -14.70 -20.85
N ARG A 146 5.09 -14.67 -22.19
CA ARG A 146 5.11 -15.91 -22.97
C ARG A 146 6.47 -16.59 -22.76
N PRO A 147 6.53 -17.86 -22.36
CA PRO A 147 7.79 -18.57 -22.31
C PRO A 147 8.42 -18.55 -23.71
N PRO A 148 9.68 -18.11 -23.85
CA PRO A 148 10.31 -18.02 -25.15
C PRO A 148 10.39 -19.42 -25.76
N LYS A 149 10.25 -19.50 -27.08
CA LYS A 149 10.32 -20.79 -27.76
C LYS A 149 11.69 -21.41 -27.48
N PHE A 150 11.70 -22.57 -26.83
CA PHE A 150 12.90 -23.35 -26.66
C PHE A 150 13.53 -23.63 -28.03
N GLN A 151 14.81 -23.29 -28.15
CA GLN A 151 15.60 -23.60 -29.32
C GLN A 151 16.70 -24.59 -28.91
N PRO A 152 16.85 -25.71 -29.62
CA PRO A 152 17.92 -26.64 -29.31
C PRO A 152 19.29 -26.02 -29.58
N TYR A 153 20.31 -26.53 -28.89
CA TYR A 153 21.71 -26.18 -29.12
C TYR A 153 22.08 -26.32 -30.61
N LYS A 154 22.72 -25.28 -31.15
CA LYS A 154 23.25 -25.24 -32.51
C LYS A 154 24.75 -25.49 -32.46
N LEU A 155 25.20 -26.53 -33.15
CA LEU A 155 26.62 -26.82 -33.31
C LEU A 155 27.32 -25.64 -34.02
N PRO A 156 28.37 -25.03 -33.45
CA PRO A 156 29.17 -24.04 -34.13
C PRO A 156 29.82 -24.64 -35.38
N SER A 157 29.69 -23.98 -36.53
CA SER A 157 30.35 -24.40 -37.77
C SER A 157 31.86 -24.10 -37.69
N GLY A 158 32.72 -25.11 -37.58
CA GLY A 158 34.18 -24.91 -37.63
C GLY A 158 35.06 -26.15 -37.39
N LYS A 159 36.22 -26.24 -38.05
CA LYS A 159 37.21 -27.34 -37.97
C LYS A 159 38.19 -27.20 -36.77
N LYS A 160 38.61 -28.38 -36.25
CA LYS A 160 39.72 -28.84 -35.37
C LYS A 160 40.31 -27.96 -34.23
N GLN A 161 40.67 -28.70 -33.16
CA GLN A 161 41.29 -28.38 -31.85
C GLN A 161 41.75 -26.93 -31.60
N LYS A 162 40.86 -26.13 -31.03
CA LYS A 162 41.19 -24.86 -30.36
C LYS A 162 41.31 -25.09 -28.85
N LYS A 163 42.10 -24.25 -28.16
CA LYS A 163 42.21 -24.30 -26.69
C LYS A 163 40.80 -24.13 -26.07
N PRO A 164 40.36 -25.04 -25.19
CA PRO A 164 39.08 -24.91 -24.53
C PRO A 164 39.10 -23.72 -23.56
N VAL A 165 38.06 -22.89 -23.62
CA VAL A 165 37.82 -21.77 -22.71
C VAL A 165 36.35 -21.81 -22.31
N THR A 166 36.07 -21.53 -21.04
CA THR A 166 34.70 -21.42 -20.52
C THR A 166 34.32 -19.95 -20.48
N ALA A 167 33.19 -19.59 -21.08
CA ALA A 167 32.65 -18.24 -20.97
C ALA A 167 31.99 -18.07 -19.60
N VAL A 168 32.10 -16.87 -19.00
CA VAL A 168 31.47 -16.55 -17.73
C VAL A 168 30.75 -15.21 -17.84
N ILE A 169 29.54 -15.14 -17.30
CA ILE A 169 28.78 -13.90 -17.13
C ILE A 169 28.26 -13.82 -15.69
N MET A 170 28.25 -12.63 -15.12
CA MET A 170 27.71 -12.35 -13.79
C MET A 170 26.41 -11.56 -13.95
N PHE A 171 25.38 -11.94 -13.21
CA PHE A 171 24.12 -11.21 -13.11
C PHE A 171 23.80 -10.96 -11.64
N SER A 172 23.50 -9.72 -11.28
CA SER A 172 23.06 -9.36 -9.94
C SER A 172 22.34 -8.02 -9.97
N ASP A 173 21.79 -7.56 -8.85
CA ASP A 173 21.41 -6.14 -8.71
C ASP A 173 20.50 -5.60 -9.84
N TRP A 174 19.60 -6.44 -10.37
CA TRP A 174 18.66 -6.01 -11.40
C TRP A 174 17.56 -5.11 -10.82
N HIS A 175 17.30 -5.24 -9.51
CA HIS A 175 16.33 -4.43 -8.77
C HIS A 175 14.98 -4.32 -9.47
N ILE A 176 14.50 -5.43 -10.04
CA ILE A 176 13.22 -5.45 -10.75
C ILE A 176 12.11 -4.98 -9.81
N GLY A 177 11.42 -3.91 -10.21
CA GLY A 177 10.42 -3.22 -9.39
C GLY A 177 10.82 -1.81 -8.99
N GLU A 178 12.10 -1.46 -9.00
CA GLU A 178 12.54 -0.09 -8.72
C GLU A 178 12.14 0.86 -9.84
N VAL A 179 11.76 2.09 -9.47
CA VAL A 179 11.49 3.18 -10.40
C VAL A 179 12.36 4.37 -10.04
N VAL A 180 13.18 4.81 -11.00
CA VAL A 180 13.95 6.05 -10.90
C VAL A 180 13.50 6.97 -12.03
N ARG A 181 12.98 8.15 -11.67
CA ARG A 181 12.41 9.06 -12.67
C ARG A 181 13.51 9.92 -13.27
N ALA A 182 13.44 10.13 -14.58
CA ALA A 182 14.45 10.96 -15.26
C ALA A 182 14.54 12.40 -14.73
N ALA A 183 13.43 12.97 -14.29
CA ALA A 183 13.43 14.29 -13.67
C ALA A 183 14.21 14.35 -12.34
N GLU A 184 14.32 13.23 -11.61
CA GLU A 184 15.12 13.13 -10.37
C GLU A 184 16.63 13.03 -10.68
N LEU A 185 16.97 12.67 -11.91
CA LEU A 185 18.33 12.56 -12.42
C LEU A 185 18.67 13.67 -13.43
N GLU A 186 18.02 14.83 -13.36
CA GLU A 186 18.26 15.97 -14.28
C GLU A 186 18.18 15.62 -15.78
N GLY A 187 17.46 14.55 -16.12
CA GLY A 187 17.33 14.03 -17.49
C GLY A 187 18.42 13.06 -17.95
N PHE A 188 19.39 12.69 -17.10
CA PHE A 188 20.50 11.78 -17.46
C PHE A 188 20.08 10.34 -17.71
N GLY A 189 18.89 9.93 -17.28
CA GLY A 189 18.37 8.58 -17.49
C GLY A 189 17.24 8.26 -16.54
N GLY A 190 16.77 7.02 -16.55
CA GLY A 190 15.77 6.54 -15.61
C GLY A 190 15.79 5.02 -15.56
N PHE A 191 15.06 4.47 -14.59
CA PHE A 191 14.96 3.02 -14.40
C PHE A 191 13.50 2.63 -14.15
N ALA A 192 13.12 1.51 -14.75
CA ALA A 192 11.82 0.85 -14.63
C ALA A 192 11.95 -0.57 -15.21
N TYR A 193 10.97 -1.44 -14.97
CA TYR A 193 11.01 -2.80 -15.48
C TYR A 193 11.16 -2.90 -17.00
N ALA A 194 10.52 -1.98 -17.75
CA ALA A 194 10.66 -1.93 -19.22
C ALA A 194 12.12 -1.69 -19.64
N PHE A 195 12.81 -0.74 -19.01
CA PHE A 195 14.23 -0.47 -19.31
C PHE A 195 15.13 -1.63 -18.91
N ALA A 196 14.88 -2.27 -17.76
CA ALA A 196 15.65 -3.44 -17.32
C ALA A 196 15.62 -4.56 -18.37
N ARG A 197 14.45 -4.82 -18.99
CA ARG A 197 14.33 -5.79 -20.08
C ARG A 197 15.18 -5.41 -21.29
N ASP A 198 15.09 -4.16 -21.74
CA ASP A 198 15.83 -3.67 -22.90
C ASP A 198 17.36 -3.72 -22.66
N TYR A 199 17.81 -3.40 -21.45
CA TYR A 199 19.23 -3.49 -21.07
C TYR A 199 19.72 -4.93 -21.02
N LEU A 200 18.93 -5.85 -20.45
CA LEU A 200 19.31 -7.26 -20.38
C LEU A 200 19.35 -7.91 -21.77
N GLU A 201 18.41 -7.61 -22.65
CA GLU A 201 18.47 -8.06 -24.05
C GLU A 201 19.74 -7.55 -24.75
N GLN A 202 20.11 -6.28 -24.54
CA GLN A 202 21.36 -5.72 -25.08
C GLN A 202 22.60 -6.41 -24.50
N ILE A 203 22.63 -6.69 -23.19
CA ILE A 203 23.71 -7.43 -22.54
C ILE A 203 23.86 -8.83 -23.15
N GLN A 204 22.76 -9.58 -23.29
CA GLN A 204 22.76 -10.91 -23.90
C GLN A 204 23.33 -10.86 -25.33
N HIS A 205 22.83 -9.94 -26.15
CA HIS A 205 23.26 -9.78 -27.54
C HIS A 205 24.75 -9.44 -27.65
N ASN A 206 25.20 -8.46 -26.88
CA ASN A 206 26.60 -8.02 -26.90
C ASN A 206 27.54 -9.11 -26.37
N PHE A 207 27.15 -9.82 -25.32
CA PHE A 207 27.90 -10.96 -24.80
C PHE A 207 28.05 -12.08 -25.84
N LEU A 208 26.96 -12.46 -26.52
CA LEU A 208 27.00 -13.48 -27.58
C LEU A 208 27.90 -13.06 -28.75
N LYS A 209 27.87 -11.78 -29.15
CA LYS A 209 28.81 -11.24 -30.15
C LYS A 209 30.26 -11.39 -29.72
N TRP A 210 30.58 -11.10 -28.46
CA TRP A 210 31.94 -11.27 -27.93
C TRP A 210 32.36 -12.74 -27.91
N VAL A 211 31.46 -13.64 -27.52
CA VAL A 211 31.70 -15.09 -27.55
C VAL A 211 31.97 -15.56 -28.97
N ASP A 212 31.18 -15.13 -29.96
CA ASP A 212 31.38 -15.52 -31.36
C ASP A 212 32.70 -14.97 -31.94
N LEU A 213 33.11 -13.77 -31.53
CA LEU A 213 34.43 -13.24 -31.86
C LEU A 213 35.54 -14.09 -31.23
N ALA A 214 35.43 -14.44 -29.94
CA ALA A 214 36.41 -15.25 -29.22
C ALA A 214 36.50 -16.69 -29.76
N ARG A 215 35.39 -17.24 -30.28
CA ARG A 215 35.35 -18.54 -30.96
C ARG A 215 36.22 -18.62 -32.22
N ARG A 216 36.69 -17.48 -32.75
CA ARG A 216 37.70 -17.47 -33.82
C ARG A 216 39.02 -18.10 -33.35
N GLN A 217 39.37 -17.96 -32.07
CA GLN A 217 40.64 -18.45 -31.51
C GLN A 217 40.46 -19.58 -30.48
N HIS A 218 39.30 -19.66 -29.82
CA HIS A 218 39.05 -20.62 -28.74
C HIS A 218 37.87 -21.55 -29.04
N ARG A 219 37.83 -22.70 -28.35
CA ARG A 219 36.64 -23.55 -28.29
C ARG A 219 35.86 -23.17 -27.04
N ILE A 220 34.67 -22.60 -27.23
CA ILE A 220 33.79 -22.13 -26.14
C ILE A 220 32.48 -22.90 -26.20
N ASP A 221 32.48 -24.06 -25.52
CA ASP A 221 31.34 -24.99 -25.47
C ASP A 221 30.48 -24.77 -24.22
N GLU A 222 31.04 -24.18 -23.17
CA GLU A 222 30.42 -24.00 -21.86
C GLU A 222 30.26 -22.50 -21.55
N LEU A 223 29.07 -22.14 -21.08
CA LEU A 223 28.79 -20.89 -20.39
C LEU A 223 28.52 -21.18 -18.91
N VAL A 224 29.14 -20.40 -18.04
CA VAL A 224 28.77 -20.32 -16.62
C VAL A 224 28.11 -18.98 -16.36
N VAL A 225 26.87 -19.01 -15.86
CA VAL A 225 26.10 -17.84 -15.41
C VAL A 225 26.18 -17.80 -13.89
N LEU A 226 26.82 -16.77 -13.35
CA LEU A 226 26.88 -16.51 -11.91
C LEU A 226 25.74 -15.55 -11.54
N CYS A 227 24.68 -16.08 -10.94
CA CYS A 227 23.58 -15.28 -10.42
C CYS A 227 23.88 -14.93 -8.96
N LEU A 228 24.20 -13.66 -8.69
CA LEU A 228 24.71 -13.21 -7.39
C LEU A 228 23.67 -12.45 -6.55
N GLY A 229 22.38 -12.59 -6.84
CA GLY A 229 21.28 -12.05 -6.01
C GLY A 229 20.87 -10.60 -6.33
N ASP A 230 19.92 -10.07 -5.55
CA ASP A 230 19.29 -8.75 -5.73
C ASP A 230 18.59 -8.57 -7.09
N PHE A 231 17.87 -9.62 -7.52
CA PHE A 231 17.08 -9.57 -8.76
C PHE A 231 15.80 -8.75 -8.66
N ILE A 232 15.32 -8.50 -7.44
CA ILE A 232 14.14 -7.67 -7.17
C ILE A 232 14.54 -6.47 -6.34
N SER A 233 13.79 -5.37 -6.43
CA SER A 233 14.02 -4.23 -5.55
C SER A 233 13.62 -4.54 -4.10
N GLY A 234 12.57 -5.34 -3.92
CA GLY A 234 12.06 -5.66 -2.59
C GLY A 234 11.53 -4.45 -1.83
N ASP A 235 11.18 -4.63 -0.55
CA ASP A 235 10.65 -3.57 0.31
C ASP A 235 11.54 -3.37 1.55
N ILE A 236 12.86 -3.40 1.35
CA ILE A 236 13.83 -3.40 2.46
C ILE A 236 13.95 -2.06 3.18
N HIS A 237 13.55 -0.98 2.50
CA HIS A 237 13.49 0.38 3.00
C HIS A 237 12.08 0.92 2.79
N ARG A 238 11.65 1.84 3.67
CA ARG A 238 10.32 2.46 3.57
C ARG A 238 10.14 3.19 2.23
N GLU A 239 11.21 3.79 1.72
CA GLU A 239 11.25 4.43 0.41
C GLU A 239 10.81 3.46 -0.70
N LEU A 240 11.50 2.33 -0.86
CA LEU A 240 11.16 1.31 -1.85
C LEU A 240 9.72 0.81 -1.69
N SER A 241 9.25 0.60 -0.46
CA SER A 241 7.89 0.12 -0.19
C SER A 241 6.76 1.05 -0.68
N VAL A 242 7.07 2.33 -0.96
CA VAL A 242 6.08 3.30 -1.46
C VAL A 242 6.35 3.76 -2.89
N THR A 243 7.57 3.57 -3.41
CA THR A 243 7.96 4.04 -4.76
C THR A 243 8.06 2.94 -5.81
N ASN A 244 8.14 1.66 -5.41
CA ASN A 244 8.23 0.53 -6.34
C ASN A 244 7.10 0.51 -7.38
N GLU A 245 7.42 0.09 -8.61
CA GLU A 245 6.52 -0.03 -9.75
C GLU A 245 5.39 -1.03 -9.46
N PHE A 246 5.72 -2.11 -8.73
CA PHE A 246 4.81 -3.20 -8.39
C PHE A 246 5.08 -3.75 -6.98
N PRO A 247 4.11 -4.42 -6.34
CA PRO A 247 4.33 -5.18 -5.11
C PRO A 247 5.37 -6.30 -5.27
N VAL A 248 6.08 -6.63 -4.19
CA VAL A 248 7.18 -7.63 -4.17
C VAL A 248 6.84 -8.99 -4.83
N PRO A 249 5.64 -9.57 -4.66
CA PRO A 249 5.30 -10.82 -5.36
C PRO A 249 5.27 -10.68 -6.88
N VAL A 250 4.86 -9.51 -7.39
CA VAL A 250 4.87 -9.21 -8.83
C VAL A 250 6.30 -8.99 -9.31
N GLN A 251 7.14 -8.28 -8.53
CA GLN A 251 8.57 -8.14 -8.80
C GLN A 251 9.24 -9.51 -8.93
N THR A 252 8.96 -10.40 -7.97
CA THR A 252 9.49 -11.78 -7.91
C THR A 252 9.12 -12.58 -9.15
N ALA A 253 7.84 -12.56 -9.54
CA ALA A 253 7.39 -13.26 -10.73
C ALA A 253 8.07 -12.72 -12.00
N LYS A 254 8.10 -11.38 -12.17
CA LYS A 254 8.73 -10.72 -13.32
C LYS A 254 10.24 -10.99 -13.41
N ALA A 255 10.94 -10.92 -12.28
CA ALA A 255 12.37 -11.20 -12.22
C ALA A 255 12.68 -12.66 -12.54
N GLY A 256 11.92 -13.61 -11.98
CA GLY A 256 12.10 -15.04 -12.25
C GLY A 256 11.85 -15.39 -13.73
N LEU A 257 10.79 -14.82 -14.31
CA LEU A 257 10.49 -14.97 -15.74
C LEU A 257 11.61 -14.40 -16.61
N LEU A 258 12.06 -13.19 -16.31
CA LEU A 258 13.12 -12.51 -17.07
C LEU A 258 14.46 -13.25 -16.96
N LEU A 259 14.82 -13.74 -15.77
CA LEU A 259 16.01 -14.56 -15.57
C LEU A 259 15.94 -15.87 -16.36
N GLY A 260 14.81 -16.56 -16.31
CA GLY A 260 14.57 -17.76 -17.12
C GLY A 260 14.71 -17.47 -18.63
N GLN A 261 14.15 -16.36 -19.12
CA GLN A 261 14.28 -15.92 -20.51
C GLN A 261 15.73 -15.64 -20.90
N MET A 262 16.46 -14.93 -20.05
CA MET A 262 17.87 -14.61 -20.25
C MET A 262 18.73 -15.86 -20.35
N ILE A 263 18.51 -16.84 -19.46
CA ILE A 263 19.25 -18.11 -19.51
C ILE A 263 18.84 -18.90 -20.76
N LEU A 264 17.54 -18.99 -21.07
CA LEU A 264 17.04 -19.67 -22.27
C LEU A 264 17.65 -19.11 -23.55
N GLY A 265 17.84 -17.79 -23.66
CA GLY A 265 18.46 -17.16 -24.82
C GLY A 265 19.91 -17.58 -25.05
N PHE A 266 20.63 -18.02 -24.02
CA PHE A 266 21.98 -18.58 -24.18
C PHE A 266 21.98 -20.04 -24.62
N THR A 267 20.94 -20.82 -24.30
CA THR A 267 20.92 -22.27 -24.53
C THR A 267 21.19 -22.73 -25.97
N PRO A 268 20.81 -21.99 -27.04
CA PRO A 268 21.11 -22.40 -28.40
C PRO A 268 22.58 -22.25 -28.76
N HIS A 269 23.33 -21.45 -27.99
CA HIS A 269 24.70 -21.05 -28.32
C HIS A 269 25.75 -21.89 -27.61
N PHE A 270 25.41 -22.63 -26.54
CA PHE A 270 26.39 -23.39 -25.76
C PHE A 270 25.97 -24.85 -25.59
N LYS A 271 26.96 -25.75 -25.63
CA LYS A 271 26.73 -27.18 -25.39
C LYS A 271 26.29 -27.43 -23.94
N ILE A 272 26.79 -26.64 -23.00
CA ILE A 272 26.42 -26.67 -21.58
C ILE A 272 26.26 -25.23 -21.09
N VAL A 273 25.16 -24.94 -20.40
CA VAL A 273 24.96 -23.71 -19.64
C VAL A 273 24.86 -24.10 -18.16
N ARG A 274 25.86 -23.77 -17.36
CA ARG A 274 25.79 -23.94 -15.90
C ARG A 274 25.32 -22.65 -15.27
N VAL A 275 24.33 -22.74 -14.40
CA VAL A 275 23.74 -21.61 -13.68
C VAL A 275 24.04 -21.83 -12.21
N ILE A 276 24.78 -20.90 -11.61
CA ILE A 276 25.10 -20.91 -10.19
C ILE A 276 24.26 -19.84 -9.53
N GLU A 277 23.38 -20.26 -8.63
CA GLU A 277 22.37 -19.41 -7.99
C GLU A 277 22.78 -19.13 -6.56
N VAL A 278 23.29 -17.94 -6.30
CA VAL A 278 23.52 -17.45 -4.93
C VAL A 278 22.20 -16.87 -4.42
N GLY A 279 21.52 -17.63 -3.56
CA GLY A 279 20.22 -17.26 -2.97
C GLY A 279 20.26 -16.13 -1.95
N ALA A 280 21.42 -15.91 -1.34
CA ALA A 280 21.56 -15.03 -0.20
C ALA A 280 21.94 -13.61 -0.61
N ASP A 281 20.97 -12.69 -0.53
CA ASP A 281 21.15 -11.26 -0.79
C ASP A 281 20.40 -10.39 0.23
N ASN A 282 20.40 -9.05 0.08
CA ASN A 282 19.70 -8.17 1.00
C ASN A 282 18.32 -7.74 0.51
N HIS A 283 18.09 -7.50 -0.79
CA HIS A 283 16.80 -6.95 -1.27
C HIS A 283 15.66 -7.96 -1.20
N SER A 284 15.95 -9.25 -1.27
CA SER A 284 14.93 -10.30 -1.25
C SER A 284 14.51 -10.76 0.15
N ARG A 285 15.03 -10.12 1.22
CA ARG A 285 14.75 -10.54 2.60
C ARG A 285 13.27 -10.38 2.94
N LEU A 286 12.75 -11.33 3.73
CA LEU A 286 11.36 -11.32 4.21
C LEU A 286 11.13 -10.37 5.40
N ASN A 287 12.19 -9.92 6.05
CA ASN A 287 12.13 -9.13 7.28
C ASN A 287 13.04 -7.89 7.17
N PRO A 288 12.70 -6.76 7.81
CA PRO A 288 13.56 -5.56 7.80
C PRO A 288 14.95 -5.78 8.40
N LYS A 289 15.12 -6.74 9.31
CA LYS A 289 16.43 -7.08 9.88
C LYS A 289 17.10 -8.16 9.03
N PRO A 290 18.39 -8.02 8.68
CA PRO A 290 19.13 -9.08 7.99
C PRO A 290 19.11 -10.40 8.76
N GLN A 291 18.84 -11.49 8.04
CA GLN A 291 18.90 -12.85 8.54
C GLN A 291 20.18 -13.52 8.03
N PHE A 292 20.86 -14.30 8.88
CA PHE A 292 22.09 -15.00 8.49
C PHE A 292 21.93 -16.52 8.33
N LYS A 293 21.09 -17.16 9.15
CA LYS A 293 20.75 -18.59 8.99
C LYS A 293 19.69 -18.73 7.92
N GLN A 294 19.81 -19.71 7.02
CA GLN A 294 18.82 -19.96 5.96
C GLN A 294 18.55 -18.70 5.11
N LYS A 295 19.54 -17.82 4.97
CA LYS A 295 19.40 -16.54 4.27
C LYS A 295 19.01 -16.74 2.80
N ALA A 296 19.54 -17.79 2.18
CA ALA A 296 19.26 -18.12 0.79
C ALA A 296 17.85 -18.68 0.56
N THR A 297 17.34 -19.49 1.50
CA THR A 297 16.06 -20.19 1.34
C THR A 297 14.86 -19.37 1.84
N ASN A 298 15.05 -18.59 2.91
CA ASN A 298 14.00 -17.72 3.46
C ASN A 298 14.07 -16.33 2.84
N SER A 299 13.92 -16.28 1.53
CA SER A 299 14.12 -15.09 0.70
C SER A 299 13.24 -15.17 -0.56
N PHE A 300 12.84 -14.02 -1.10
CA PHE A 300 12.16 -13.94 -2.39
C PHE A 300 13.07 -14.37 -3.56
N SER A 301 14.39 -14.30 -3.44
CA SER A 301 15.33 -14.78 -4.46
C SER A 301 15.22 -16.28 -4.65
N TYR A 302 14.92 -17.05 -3.60
CA TYR A 302 14.56 -18.46 -3.74
C TYR A 302 13.37 -18.67 -4.69
N LEU A 303 12.35 -17.81 -4.61
CA LEU A 303 11.19 -17.85 -5.50
C LEU A 303 11.53 -17.36 -6.92
N VAL A 304 12.36 -16.32 -7.06
CA VAL A 304 12.89 -15.88 -8.37
C VAL A 304 13.56 -17.05 -9.09
N TYR A 305 14.49 -17.73 -8.41
CA TYR A 305 15.19 -18.90 -8.96
C TYR A 305 14.23 -20.06 -9.24
N THR A 306 13.29 -20.36 -8.34
CA THR A 306 12.30 -21.42 -8.57
C THR A 306 11.49 -21.17 -9.84
N ILE A 307 11.05 -19.92 -10.07
CA ILE A 307 10.30 -19.53 -11.27
C ILE A 307 11.19 -19.60 -12.51
N ALA A 308 12.43 -19.12 -12.44
CA ALA A 308 13.39 -19.21 -13.55
C ALA A 308 13.67 -20.68 -13.92
N ASN A 309 13.90 -21.54 -12.92
CA ASN A 309 14.22 -22.95 -13.10
C ASN A 309 13.05 -23.74 -13.70
N ALA A 310 11.81 -23.41 -13.33
CA ALA A 310 10.63 -23.95 -13.99
C ALA A 310 10.59 -23.61 -15.49
N HIS A 311 11.02 -22.40 -15.89
CA HIS A 311 11.14 -22.04 -17.31
C HIS A 311 12.23 -22.82 -18.05
N LEU A 312 13.24 -23.29 -17.32
CA LEU A 312 14.41 -23.97 -17.87
C LEU A 312 14.24 -25.50 -17.94
N GLU A 313 13.15 -26.07 -17.42
CA GLU A 313 12.94 -27.52 -17.31
C GLU A 313 13.11 -28.26 -18.65
N ARG A 314 12.70 -27.63 -19.77
CA ARG A 314 12.83 -28.22 -21.12
C ARG A 314 14.24 -28.10 -21.71
N ALA A 315 15.10 -27.25 -21.15
CA ALA A 315 16.43 -26.99 -21.65
C ALA A 315 17.47 -27.99 -21.10
N LYS A 316 17.59 -29.13 -21.78
CA LYS A 316 18.43 -30.27 -21.35
C LYS A 316 19.93 -29.97 -21.20
N ASN A 317 20.42 -28.89 -21.82
CA ASN A 317 21.81 -28.45 -21.71
C ASN A 317 22.05 -27.47 -20.55
N VAL A 318 21.02 -27.12 -19.78
CA VAL A 318 21.13 -26.29 -18.59
C VAL A 318 21.38 -27.16 -17.36
N LYS A 319 22.34 -26.76 -16.53
CA LYS A 319 22.65 -27.39 -15.24
C LYS A 319 22.60 -26.32 -14.16
N ILE A 320 21.73 -26.52 -13.17
CA ILE A 320 21.51 -25.53 -12.10
C ILE A 320 22.19 -26.02 -10.81
N GLU A 321 22.89 -25.10 -10.15
CA GLU A 321 23.57 -25.30 -8.87
C GLU A 321 23.07 -24.20 -7.91
N PHE A 322 22.18 -24.56 -6.98
CA PHE A 322 21.68 -23.63 -5.96
C PHE A 322 22.59 -23.60 -4.73
N ALA A 323 22.95 -22.40 -4.29
CA ALA A 323 23.73 -22.19 -3.08
C ALA A 323 22.83 -21.97 -1.86
N GLU A 324 22.80 -22.94 -0.96
CA GLU A 324 22.07 -22.82 0.32
C GLU A 324 22.73 -21.81 1.29
N GLY A 325 24.03 -21.58 1.12
CA GLY A 325 24.83 -20.69 1.96
C GLY A 325 24.95 -19.26 1.42
N ILE A 326 25.51 -18.37 2.25
CA ILE A 326 25.82 -16.98 1.84
C ILE A 326 26.89 -16.93 0.74
N LYS A 327 27.78 -17.94 0.74
CA LYS A 327 28.84 -18.08 -0.26
C LYS A 327 28.77 -19.45 -0.90
N TYR A 328 29.11 -19.50 -2.19
CA TYR A 328 29.20 -20.73 -2.95
C TYR A 328 30.58 -20.89 -3.56
N ARG A 329 31.10 -22.12 -3.56
CA ARG A 329 32.40 -22.42 -4.18
C ARG A 329 32.17 -23.09 -5.53
N ALA A 330 32.33 -22.33 -6.59
CA ALA A 330 32.14 -22.79 -7.95
C ALA A 330 33.47 -23.10 -8.63
N THR A 331 33.64 -24.34 -9.11
CA THR A 331 34.75 -24.68 -9.99
C THR A 331 34.38 -24.35 -11.44
N ILE A 332 35.15 -23.48 -12.07
CA ILE A 332 34.97 -23.02 -13.45
C ILE A 332 36.28 -23.28 -14.20
N ALA A 333 36.24 -24.19 -15.17
CA ALA A 333 37.44 -24.76 -15.78
C ALA A 333 38.43 -25.24 -14.70
N ASN A 334 39.62 -24.65 -14.64
CA ASN A 334 40.67 -25.00 -13.66
C ASN A 334 40.72 -24.07 -12.44
N PHE A 335 39.78 -23.12 -12.35
CA PHE A 335 39.76 -22.12 -11.30
C PHE A 335 38.57 -22.32 -10.37
N VAL A 336 38.68 -21.76 -9.18
CA VAL A 336 37.68 -21.88 -8.12
C VAL A 336 37.28 -20.47 -7.72
N PHE A 337 36.01 -20.16 -7.87
CA PHE A 337 35.41 -18.88 -7.54
C PHE A 337 34.62 -19.02 -6.24
N LEU A 338 34.90 -18.16 -5.28
CA LEU A 338 34.05 -17.95 -4.12
C LEU A 338 33.01 -16.89 -4.51
N CYS A 339 31.80 -17.33 -4.80
CA CYS A 339 30.69 -16.49 -5.24
C CYS A 339 29.86 -16.05 -4.04
N GLU A 340 29.53 -14.76 -3.94
CA GLU A 340 28.62 -14.22 -2.93
C GLU A 340 27.94 -12.96 -3.45
N HIS A 341 26.84 -12.55 -2.81
CA HIS A 341 26.22 -11.26 -3.13
C HIS A 341 27.07 -10.08 -2.65
N GLY A 342 27.48 -10.06 -1.37
CA GLY A 342 28.45 -9.09 -0.86
C GLY A 342 27.93 -8.08 0.17
N ASP A 343 26.65 -8.14 0.53
CA ASP A 343 26.00 -7.29 1.53
C ASP A 343 26.56 -7.46 2.97
N THR A 344 27.41 -8.47 3.19
CA THR A 344 28.12 -8.66 4.46
C THR A 344 29.45 -7.88 4.55
N VAL A 345 29.91 -7.32 3.43
CA VAL A 345 31.12 -6.49 3.37
C VAL A 345 30.83 -5.14 4.04
N LYS A 346 31.78 -4.67 4.87
CA LYS A 346 31.67 -3.37 5.53
C LYS A 346 32.53 -2.35 4.80
N ALA A 347 31.90 -1.32 4.23
CA ALA A 347 32.59 -0.16 3.69
C ALA A 347 33.20 0.69 4.81
N TRP A 348 34.24 1.46 4.46
CA TRP A 348 34.85 2.48 5.29
C TRP A 348 34.86 3.79 4.54
N MET A 349 34.24 4.85 5.10
CA MET A 349 34.10 6.16 4.44
C MET A 349 33.47 6.05 3.02
N GLY A 350 32.50 5.16 2.85
CA GLY A 350 31.86 4.91 1.54
C GLY A 350 32.68 4.08 0.56
N ILE A 351 33.92 3.70 0.91
CA ILE A 351 34.81 2.91 0.05
C ILE A 351 34.73 1.43 0.47
N PRO A 352 34.27 0.51 -0.40
CA PRO A 352 34.07 -0.89 -0.04
C PRO A 352 35.32 -1.76 -0.17
N TYR A 353 36.33 -1.32 -0.93
CA TYR A 353 37.49 -2.14 -1.34
C TYR A 353 38.27 -2.72 -0.15
N TYR A 354 38.57 -1.91 0.86
CA TYR A 354 39.23 -2.39 2.09
C TYR A 354 38.41 -3.44 2.83
N GLY A 355 37.08 -3.33 2.78
CA GLY A 355 36.16 -4.30 3.35
C GLY A 355 36.20 -5.62 2.59
N MET A 356 36.18 -5.55 1.25
CA MET A 356 36.24 -6.72 0.36
C MET A 356 37.53 -7.51 0.60
N GLU A 357 38.69 -6.84 0.55
CA GLU A 357 40.00 -7.48 0.79
C GLU A 357 40.08 -8.13 2.17
N ARG A 358 39.54 -7.46 3.20
CA ARG A 358 39.50 -8.01 4.57
C ARG A 358 38.60 -9.24 4.69
N VAL A 359 37.46 -9.25 4.01
CA VAL A 359 36.55 -10.41 3.97
C VAL A 359 37.22 -11.56 3.21
N GLN A 360 37.75 -11.31 2.01
CA GLN A 360 38.47 -12.30 1.22
C GLN A 360 39.64 -12.91 2.02
N GLY A 361 40.47 -12.07 2.64
CA GLY A 361 41.61 -12.52 3.44
C GLY A 361 41.21 -13.36 4.66
N ARG A 362 40.07 -13.07 5.30
CA ARG A 362 39.53 -13.92 6.37
C ARG A 362 39.06 -15.27 5.83
N GLU A 363 38.31 -15.28 4.74
CA GLU A 363 37.86 -16.51 4.08
C GLU A 363 39.05 -17.38 3.67
N ALA A 364 40.05 -16.77 3.03
CA ALA A 364 41.29 -17.45 2.65
C ALA A 364 41.96 -18.07 3.88
N ARG A 365 42.19 -17.29 4.95
CA ARG A 365 42.81 -17.77 6.20
C ARG A 365 42.04 -18.92 6.85
N TRP A 366 40.71 -18.85 6.91
CA TRP A 366 39.88 -19.94 7.44
C TRP A 366 39.94 -21.21 6.60
N ARG A 367 40.26 -21.09 5.31
CA ARG A 367 40.34 -22.21 4.37
C ARG A 367 41.77 -22.72 4.17
N MET A 368 42.79 -22.04 4.66
CA MET A 368 44.21 -22.42 4.46
C MET A 368 44.53 -23.85 4.90
N SER A 369 43.95 -24.33 6.01
CA SER A 369 44.20 -25.68 6.51
C SER A 369 43.46 -26.77 5.74
N ARG A 370 42.59 -26.40 4.78
CA ARG A 370 41.74 -27.31 4.00
C ARG A 370 41.95 -27.01 2.52
N LYS A 371 42.93 -27.66 1.89
CA LYS A 371 43.28 -27.43 0.47
C LYS A 371 42.06 -27.54 -0.44
N GLU A 372 41.19 -28.52 -0.19
CA GLU A 372 39.92 -28.73 -0.91
C GLU A 372 38.93 -27.55 -0.80
N ALA A 373 39.11 -26.69 0.21
CA ALA A 373 38.26 -25.55 0.50
C ALA A 373 38.81 -24.21 -0.01
N SER A 374 40.03 -24.21 -0.54
CA SER A 374 40.67 -23.02 -1.12
C SER A 374 39.92 -22.48 -2.34
N PHE A 375 40.22 -21.23 -2.71
CA PHE A 375 39.65 -20.57 -3.87
C PHE A 375 40.71 -19.65 -4.50
N HIS A 376 40.56 -19.39 -5.80
CA HIS A 376 41.48 -18.56 -6.59
C HIS A 376 40.97 -17.13 -6.72
N TYR A 377 39.66 -16.99 -6.94
CA TYR A 377 38.99 -15.73 -7.19
C TYR A 377 37.75 -15.58 -6.31
N GLN A 378 37.33 -14.35 -6.08
CA GLN A 378 36.05 -14.03 -5.46
C GLN A 378 35.17 -13.31 -6.49
N ALA A 379 33.92 -13.73 -6.61
CA ALA A 379 32.91 -13.07 -7.44
C ALA A 379 31.88 -12.45 -6.50
N ILE A 380 31.72 -11.12 -6.56
CA ILE A 380 30.90 -10.32 -5.65
C ILE A 380 30.04 -9.31 -6.41
N ALA A 381 28.92 -8.91 -5.82
CA ALA A 381 27.90 -8.00 -6.35
C ALA A 381 27.63 -6.86 -5.34
N HIS A 382 26.39 -6.36 -5.22
CA HIS A 382 25.90 -5.44 -4.17
C HIS A 382 26.35 -3.97 -4.28
N TRP A 383 27.58 -3.72 -4.70
CA TRP A 383 28.19 -2.40 -4.59
C TRP A 383 27.94 -1.47 -5.79
N HIS A 384 27.34 -2.00 -6.86
CA HIS A 384 26.94 -1.29 -8.09
C HIS A 384 28.08 -0.52 -8.76
N VAL A 385 29.31 -1.02 -8.58
CA VAL A 385 30.54 -0.45 -9.15
C VAL A 385 31.37 -1.59 -9.71
N PRO A 386 31.44 -1.75 -11.05
CA PRO A 386 32.21 -2.83 -11.65
C PRO A 386 33.70 -2.62 -11.40
N GLY A 387 34.44 -3.70 -11.13
CA GLY A 387 35.87 -3.59 -10.91
C GLY A 387 36.58 -4.90 -10.61
N ILE A 388 37.91 -4.83 -10.67
CA ILE A 388 38.80 -5.91 -10.23
C ILE A 388 39.64 -5.38 -9.07
N ILE A 389 39.36 -5.86 -7.86
CA ILE A 389 40.02 -5.42 -6.63
C ILE A 389 41.07 -6.46 -6.23
N ALA A 390 42.23 -5.99 -5.76
CA ALA A 390 43.38 -6.83 -5.37
C ALA A 390 43.82 -7.88 -6.43
N GLY A 391 43.46 -7.67 -7.70
CA GLY A 391 43.77 -8.57 -8.82
C GLY A 391 42.96 -9.87 -8.89
N ASN A 392 42.11 -10.17 -7.89
CA ASN A 392 41.40 -11.45 -7.82
C ASN A 392 39.96 -11.37 -7.24
N ILE A 393 39.46 -10.17 -6.96
CA ILE A 393 38.06 -9.94 -6.58
C ILE A 393 37.36 -9.29 -7.77
N PHE A 394 36.44 -10.02 -8.41
CA PHE A 394 35.61 -9.52 -9.49
C PHE A 394 34.30 -8.98 -8.91
N VAL A 395 34.10 -7.67 -9.05
CA VAL A 395 32.88 -6.97 -8.61
C VAL A 395 31.99 -6.76 -9.82
N ASN A 396 30.76 -7.29 -9.78
CA ASN A 396 29.75 -7.02 -10.78
C ASN A 396 29.21 -5.59 -10.61
N GLY A 397 29.01 -4.88 -11.71
CA GLY A 397 28.42 -3.54 -11.70
C GLY A 397 26.90 -3.56 -11.61
N SER A 398 26.27 -4.55 -12.25
CA SER A 398 24.85 -4.96 -12.23
C SER A 398 24.71 -6.12 -13.22
#